data_AF-A0A7Z0LES2-F1
#
_entry.id   AF-A0A7Z0LES2-F1
#
_cell.length_a   1.000
_cell.length_b   1.000
_cell.length_c   1.000
_cell.angle_alpha   90.00
_cell.angle_beta   90.00
_cell.angle_gamma   90.00
#
_symmetry.space_group_name_H-M   'P 1'
#
loop_
_entity.id
_entity.type
_entity.pdbx_description
1 polymer ?
#
loop_
_entity_poly.entity_id
_entity_poly.type
_entity_poly.pdbx_seq_one_letter_code
_entity_poly.pdbx_strand_id
1 'polypeptide(L)' 'PDTTAQSVNQALKQILKEHQILSITADNGGEFNQLSAVFPEEHIYYAHPYSSWERGTNENHNRLIRRWLPKGTKET' A
#
# COMPACT_ATOMS: atom_id res chain seq x y z
N PRO A 1 -1.00 -11.67 9.75
CA PRO A 1 -0.77 -10.22 9.60
C PRO A 1 -2.12 -9.51 9.60
N ASP A 2 -2.23 -8.38 10.30
CA ASP A 2 -3.41 -7.54 10.27
C ASP A 2 -3.43 -6.75 8.95
N THR A 3 -4.49 -6.95 8.17
CA THR A 3 -4.68 -6.32 6.85
C THR A 3 -5.88 -5.38 6.86
N THR A 4 -6.28 -4.86 8.03
CA THR A 4 -7.39 -3.91 8.14
C THR A 4 -6.99 -2.52 7.62
N ALA A 5 -7.98 -1.76 7.13
CA ALA A 5 -7.76 -0.37 6.71
C ALA A 5 -7.24 0.52 7.84
N GLN A 6 -7.63 0.23 9.09
CA GLN A 6 -7.11 0.92 10.27
C GLN A 6 -5.59 0.72 10.43
N SER A 7 -5.11 -0.51 10.27
CA SER A 7 -3.69 -0.84 10.36
C SER A 7 -2.87 -0.16 9.26
N VAL A 8 -3.38 -0.21 8.02
CA VAL A 8 -2.79 0.51 6.87
C VAL A 8 -2.69 2.01 7.15
N ASN A 9 -3.77 2.63 7.65
CA ASN A 9 -3.80 4.06 7.95
C ASN A 9 -2.84 4.45 9.09
N GLN A 10 -2.65 3.58 10.09
CA GLN A 10 -1.66 3.81 11.14
C GLN A 10 -0.24 3.80 10.59
N ALA A 11 0.09 2.82 9.74
CA ALA A 11 1.40 2.76 9.08
C ALA A 11 1.62 3.96 8.14
N LEU A 12 0.60 4.34 7.36
CA LEU A 12 0.68 5.49 6.46
C LEU A 12 0.96 6.79 7.23
N LYS A 13 0.33 7.01 8.39
CA LYS A 13 0.62 8.17 9.24
C LYS A 13 2.08 8.25 9.69
N GLN A 14 2.75 7.12 9.88
CA GLN A 14 4.17 7.11 10.23
C GLN A 14 5.02 7.53 9.03
N ILE A 15 4.75 6.95 7.86
CA ILE A 15 5.44 7.28 6.60
C ILE A 15 5.31 8.77 6.27
N LEU A 16 4.10 9.34 6.40
CA LEU A 16 3.84 10.75 6.10
C LEU A 16 4.56 11.74 7.03
N LYS A 17 5.01 11.30 8.21
CA LYS A 17 5.84 12.13 9.10
C LYS A 17 7.30 12.20 8.65
N GLU A 18 7.77 11.14 8.00
CA GLU A 18 9.17 10.97 7.60
C GLU A 18 9.41 11.42 6.15
N HIS A 19 8.38 11.33 5.31
CA HIS A 19 8.48 11.58 3.89
C HIS A 19 7.40 12.54 3.41
N GLN A 20 7.80 13.49 2.57
CA GLN A 20 6.86 14.32 1.83
C GLN A 20 6.29 13.51 0.66
N ILE A 21 5.05 13.06 0.80
CA ILE A 21 4.31 12.31 -0.23
C ILE A 21 3.31 13.24 -0.90
N LEU A 22 3.36 13.32 -2.24
CA LEU A 22 2.49 14.19 -3.02
C LEU A 22 1.20 13.51 -3.49
N SER A 23 1.24 12.20 -3.70
CA SER A 23 0.08 11.39 -4.09
C SER A 23 0.28 9.93 -3.73
N ILE A 24 -0.83 9.20 -3.67
CA ILE A 24 -0.85 7.76 -3.38
C ILE A 24 -1.57 7.05 -4.51
N THR A 25 -0.99 5.95 -5.01
CA THR A 25 -1.64 5.05 -5.96
C THR A 25 -1.83 3.67 -5.34
N ALA A 26 -3.08 3.25 -5.19
CA ALA A 26 -3.48 1.98 -4.59
C ALA A 26 -4.19 1.07 -5.61
N ASP A 27 -4.41 -0.19 -5.23
CA ASP A 27 -5.30 -1.09 -5.94
C ASP A 27 -6.65 -1.04 -5.23
N ASN A 28 -7.64 -1.74 -5.77
CA ASN A 28 -8.99 -1.78 -5.20
C ASN A 28 -9.10 -2.76 -4.01
N GLY A 29 -8.00 -3.01 -3.30
CA GLY A 29 -7.98 -3.80 -2.06
C GLY A 29 -8.79 -3.13 -0.95
N GLY A 30 -9.57 -3.91 -0.21
CA GLY A 30 -10.45 -3.40 0.84
C GLY A 30 -9.71 -2.68 1.96
N GLU A 31 -8.44 -3.03 2.17
CA GLU A 31 -7.52 -2.38 3.11
C GLU A 31 -7.17 -0.93 2.72
N PHE A 32 -7.37 -0.54 1.46
CA PHE A 32 -7.09 0.81 0.97
C PHE A 32 -8.34 1.69 0.82
N ASN A 33 -9.52 1.21 1.23
CA ASN A 33 -10.79 1.93 1.05
C ASN A 33 -10.96 3.16 1.98
N GLN A 34 -10.09 3.36 2.96
CA GLN A 34 -10.19 4.46 3.93
C GLN A 34 -8.96 5.37 3.95
N LEU A 35 -8.20 5.42 2.86
CA LEU A 35 -6.99 6.26 2.76
C LEU A 35 -7.31 7.76 2.88
N SER A 36 -8.50 8.19 2.44
CA SER A 36 -8.96 9.58 2.55
C SER A 36 -9.12 10.07 3.99
N ALA A 37 -9.17 9.16 4.97
CA ALA A 37 -9.18 9.52 6.40
C ALA A 37 -7.84 10.07 6.90
N VAL A 38 -6.75 9.86 6.15
CA VAL A 38 -5.38 10.23 6.55
C VAL A 38 -4.57 10.96 5.48
N PHE A 39 -5.07 11.02 4.24
CA PHE A 39 -4.42 11.68 3.11
C PHE A 39 -5.47 12.40 2.25
N PRO A 40 -5.16 13.53 1.59
CA PRO A 40 -6.13 14.27 0.76
C PRO A 40 -6.70 13.41 -0.36
N GLU A 41 -8.03 13.36 -0.48
CA GLU A 41 -8.75 12.48 -1.40
C GLU A 41 -8.43 12.79 -2.88
N GLU A 42 -8.22 14.07 -3.20
CA GLU A 42 -7.86 14.57 -4.53
C GLU A 42 -6.51 14.05 -5.05
N HIS A 43 -5.69 13.48 -4.17
CA HIS A 43 -4.36 12.95 -4.47
C HIS A 43 -4.27 11.42 -4.28
N ILE A 44 -5.41 10.75 -4.15
CA ILE A 44 -5.51 9.30 -4.07
C ILE A 44 -6.03 8.77 -5.41
N TYR A 45 -5.27 7.87 -6.01
CA TYR A 45 -5.59 7.24 -7.28
C TYR A 45 -5.69 5.73 -7.12
N TYR A 46 -6.65 5.12 -7.80
CA TYR A 46 -6.82 3.67 -7.81
C TYR A 46 -6.55 3.12 -9.20
N ALA A 47 -5.83 2.01 -9.28
CA ALA A 47 -5.63 1.29 -10.53
C ALA A 47 -6.97 0.77 -11.07
N HIS A 48 -7.09 0.71 -12.40
CA HIS A 48 -8.26 0.15 -13.05
C HIS A 48 -8.45 -1.33 -12.66
N PRO A 49 -9.70 -1.82 -12.58
CA PRO A 49 -9.97 -3.23 -12.34
C PRO A 49 -9.17 -4.13 -13.29
N TYR A 50 -8.57 -5.19 -12.75
CA TYR A 50 -7.78 -6.18 -13.49
C TYR A 50 -6.55 -5.63 -14.24
N SER A 51 -6.10 -4.41 -13.92
CA SER A 51 -5.01 -3.72 -14.62
C SER A 51 -3.72 -3.66 -13.80
N SER A 52 -3.19 -4.83 -13.43
CA SER A 52 -1.99 -4.92 -12.57
C SER A 52 -0.74 -4.24 -13.15
N TRP A 53 -0.67 -4.07 -14.48
CA TRP A 53 0.44 -3.39 -15.16
C TRP A 53 0.55 -1.90 -14.81
N GLU A 54 -0.54 -1.24 -14.41
CA GLU A 54 -0.52 0.15 -13.95
C GLU A 54 0.27 0.33 -12.64
N ARG A 55 0.51 -0.78 -11.95
CA ARG A 55 1.31 -0.89 -10.73
C ARG A 55 2.50 -1.83 -10.92
N GLY A 56 3.07 -1.90 -12.12
CA GLY A 56 4.18 -2.80 -12.44
C GLY A 56 5.38 -2.68 -11.48
N THR A 57 5.67 -1.46 -11.01
CA THR A 57 6.70 -1.21 -10.00
C THR A 57 6.39 -1.87 -8.65
N ASN A 58 5.13 -1.83 -8.19
CA ASN A 58 4.72 -2.46 -6.93
C ASN A 58 4.87 -3.98 -7.01
N GLU A 59 4.46 -4.58 -8.14
CA GLU A 59 4.60 -6.03 -8.36
C GLU A 59 6.06 -6.45 -8.39
N ASN A 60 6.93 -5.68 -9.05
CA ASN A 60 8.35 -5.97 -9.06
C ASN A 60 8.98 -5.84 -7.67
N HIS A 61 8.64 -4.81 -6.90
CA HIS A 61 9.13 -4.65 -5.52
C HIS A 61 8.64 -5.77 -4.62
N ASN A 62 7.36 -6.14 -4.69
CA ASN A 62 6.81 -7.27 -3.94
C ASN A 62 7.53 -8.58 -4.25
N ARG A 63 7.89 -8.81 -5.52
CA ARG A 63 8.69 -9.96 -5.94
C ARG A 63 10.10 -9.94 -5.33
N LEU A 64 10.75 -8.77 -5.28
CA LEU A 64 12.07 -8.61 -4.66
C LEU A 64 12.01 -8.86 -3.16
N ILE A 65 11.03 -8.29 -2.45
CA ILE A 65 10.84 -8.51 -1.02
C ILE A 65 10.67 -10.01 -0.73
N ARG A 66 9.81 -10.70 -1.50
CA ARG A 66 9.55 -12.14 -1.32
C ARG A 66 10.73 -13.06 -1.62
N ARG A 67 11.75 -12.58 -2.35
CA ARG A 67 13.00 -13.32 -2.55
C ARG A 67 13.82 -13.41 -1.26
N TRP A 68 13.77 -12.36 -0.44
CA TRP A 68 14.50 -12.28 0.82
C TRP A 68 13.65 -12.71 2.02
N LEU A 69 12.35 -12.43 1.98
CA LEU A 69 11.37 -12.76 3.00
C LEU A 69 10.22 -13.58 2.38
N PRO A 70 10.40 -14.90 2.24
CA PRO A 70 9.36 -15.77 1.71
C PRO A 70 8.06 -15.65 2.49
N LYS A 71 6.93 -15.91 1.81
CA LYS A 71 5.62 -15.85 2.46
C LYS A 71 5.55 -16.94 3.55
N GLY A 72 5.16 -16.55 4.76
CA GLY A 72 5.05 -17.48 5.90
C GLY A 72 6.29 -17.53 6.80
N THR A 73 7.34 -16.76 6.50
CA THR A 73 8.41 -16.49 7.47
C THR A 73 7.79 -15.90 8.74
N LYS A 74 8.03 -16.55 9.88
CA LYS A 74 7.69 -16.03 11.20
C LYS A 74 8.99 -15.52 11.81
N GLU A 75 9.05 -14.23 12.12
CA GLU A 75 10.05 -13.72 13.06
C GLU A 75 9.74 -14.40 14.40
N THR A 76 10.68 -15.20 14.90
CA THR A 76 10.63 -15.81 16.24
C THR A 76 10.81 -14.77 17.33
#